data_AF-A0A1T2L9L3-F1
#
_entry.id   AF-A0A1T2L9L3-F1
#
_cell.length_a   1.000
_cell.length_b   1.000
_cell.length_c   1.000
_cell.angle_alpha   90.00
_cell.angle_beta   90.00
_cell.angle_gamma   90.00
#
_symmetry.space_group_name_H-M   'P 1'
#
loop_
_entity.id
_entity.type
_entity.pdbx_description
1 polymer ?
#
loop_
_entity_poly.entity_id
_entity_poly.type
_entity_poly.pdbx_seq_one_letter_code
_entity_poly.pdbx_strand_id
1 'polypeptide(L)'
;MTQDEILKTLLDELYDLTVSTDIDLKNHAHPGSVKFEELRLDSLDTLMMAMNVEEKLDLELEVAEFPRDATLDEFAEYILELINQ
;
A
#
# COMPACT_ATOMS: atom_id res chain seq x y z
N MET A 1 11.57 11.72 -2.76
CA MET A 1 10.87 10.47 -2.47
C MET A 1 10.85 9.64 -3.74
N THR A 2 11.21 8.36 -3.67
CA THR A 2 11.13 7.44 -4.82
C THR A 2 9.98 6.45 -4.67
N GLN A 3 9.55 5.81 -5.76
CA GLN A 3 8.54 4.75 -5.74
C GLN A 3 8.94 3.64 -4.75
N ASP A 4 10.23 3.26 -4.71
CA ASP A 4 10.75 2.26 -3.76
C ASP A 4 10.58 2.68 -2.29
N GLU A 5 10.73 3.97 -1.97
CA GLU A 5 10.53 4.49 -0.60
C GLU A 5 9.05 4.45 -0.20
N ILE A 6 8.16 4.76 -1.14
CA ILE A 6 6.71 4.67 -0.93
C ILE A 6 6.30 3.21 -0.76
N LEU A 7 6.73 2.34 -1.67
CA LEU A 7 6.47 0.90 -1.61
C LEU A 7 6.94 0.30 -0.29
N LYS A 8 8.14 0.69 0.17
CA LYS A 8 8.65 0.27 1.47
C LYS A 8 7.75 0.73 2.61
N THR A 9 7.28 1.97 2.58
CA THR A 9 6.33 2.51 3.57
C THR A 9 5.02 1.71 3.58
N LEU A 10 4.47 1.39 2.41
CA LEU A 10 3.27 0.56 2.27
C LEU A 10 3.47 -0.83 2.86
N LEU A 11 4.61 -1.46 2.56
CA LEU A 11 4.94 -2.79 3.08
C LEU A 11 5.13 -2.76 4.60
N ASP A 12 5.83 -1.78 5.13
CA ASP A 12 6.00 -1.60 6.58
C ASP A 12 4.64 -1.44 7.28
N GLU A 13 3.70 -0.67 6.71
CA GLU A 13 2.33 -0.57 7.22
C GLU A 13 1.56 -1.89 7.17
N LEU A 14 1.65 -2.62 6.05
CA LEU A 14 1.01 -3.92 5.89
C LEU A 14 1.55 -4.96 6.90
N TYR A 15 2.85 -4.89 7.23
CA TYR A 15 3.43 -5.71 8.29
C TYR A 15 2.93 -5.30 9.69
N ASP A 16 2.86 -4.00 9.97
CA ASP A 16 2.46 -3.47 11.27
C ASP A 16 0.98 -3.66 11.56
N LEU A 17 0.12 -3.61 10.54
CA LEU A 17 -1.31 -3.92 10.63
C LEU A 17 -1.58 -5.39 10.97
N THR A 18 -0.54 -6.24 11.09
CA THR A 18 -0.67 -7.69 11.30
C THR A 18 -1.67 -8.31 10.34
N VAL A 19 -1.67 -7.83 9.09
CA VAL A 19 -2.46 -8.47 8.06
C VAL A 19 -1.88 -9.88 7.97
N SER A 20 -2.62 -10.86 8.49
CA SER A 20 -2.37 -12.28 8.24
C SER A 20 -2.68 -12.53 6.78
N THR A 21 -1.86 -11.92 5.93
CA THR A 21 -1.77 -12.25 4.54
C THR A 21 -1.27 -13.68 4.52
N ASP A 22 -2.01 -14.57 3.86
CA ASP A 22 -1.51 -15.92 3.50
C ASP A 22 -0.23 -15.83 2.62
N ILE A 23 0.16 -14.60 2.24
CA ILE A 23 1.28 -14.25 1.40
C ILE A 23 2.39 -13.68 2.28
N ASP A 24 3.51 -14.41 2.33
CA ASP A 24 4.73 -13.91 2.95
C ASP A 24 5.36 -12.82 2.08
N LEU A 25 4.89 -11.58 2.24
CA LEU A 25 5.43 -10.40 1.56
C LEU A 25 6.93 -10.23 1.82
N LYS A 26 7.44 -10.76 2.94
CA LYS A 26 8.83 -10.57 3.39
C LYS A 26 9.80 -11.46 2.61
N ASN A 27 9.34 -12.61 2.17
CA ASN A 27 10.08 -13.55 1.33
C ASN A 27 9.60 -13.59 -0.12
N HIS A 28 8.63 -12.75 -0.50
CA HIS A 28 8.15 -12.65 -1.88
C HIS A 28 9.24 -12.05 -2.77
N ALA A 29 9.48 -12.65 -3.95
CA ALA A 29 10.51 -12.18 -4.88
C ALA A 29 10.24 -10.75 -5.39
N HIS A 30 8.97 -10.39 -5.50
CA HIS A 30 8.50 -9.06 -5.92
C HIS A 30 7.26 -8.66 -5.10
N PRO A 31 7.40 -8.14 -3.87
CA PRO A 31 6.25 -7.79 -3.04
C PRO A 31 5.36 -6.71 -3.71
N GLY A 32 5.96 -5.84 -4.52
CA GLY A 32 5.27 -4.84 -5.33
C GLY A 32 4.26 -5.40 -6.34
N SER A 33 4.45 -6.63 -6.82
CA SER A 33 3.54 -7.28 -7.78
C SER A 33 2.26 -7.85 -7.16
N VAL A 34 2.17 -7.87 -5.82
CA VAL A 34 1.00 -8.38 -5.11
C VAL A 34 -0.13 -7.38 -5.24
N LYS A 35 -1.33 -7.88 -5.56
CA LYS A 35 -2.53 -7.04 -5.65
C LYS A 35 -3.20 -6.83 -4.32
N PHE A 36 -3.92 -5.71 -4.19
CA PHE A 36 -4.74 -5.45 -3.00
C PHE A 36 -5.77 -6.54 -2.72
N GLU A 37 -6.39 -7.12 -3.76
CA GLU A 37 -7.31 -8.25 -3.61
C GLU A 37 -6.68 -9.49 -2.96
N GLU A 38 -5.38 -9.70 -3.18
CA GLU A 38 -4.63 -10.84 -2.65
C GLU A 38 -4.24 -10.65 -1.18
N LEU A 39 -4.09 -9.40 -0.75
CA LEU A 39 -3.87 -9.04 0.66
C LEU A 39 -5.09 -9.31 1.54
N ARG A 40 -6.28 -9.47 0.93
CA ARG A 40 -7.55 -9.70 1.63
C ARG A 40 -7.79 -8.73 2.79
N LEU A 41 -7.42 -7.47 2.59
CA LEU A 41 -7.66 -6.41 3.56
C LEU A 41 -9.16 -6.20 3.72
N ASP A 42 -9.63 -6.17 4.96
CA ASP A 42 -10.98 -5.72 5.22
C ASP A 42 -11.09 -4.21 4.94
N SER A 43 -12.32 -3.71 4.81
CA SER A 43 -12.57 -2.28 4.57
C SER A 43 -11.98 -1.41 5.68
N LEU A 44 -11.89 -1.91 6.90
CA LEU A 44 -11.28 -1.20 8.03
C LEU A 44 -9.76 -1.20 7.92
N ASP A 45 -9.15 -2.34 7.58
CA ASP A 45 -7.69 -2.45 7.39
C ASP A 45 -7.21 -1.56 6.24
N THR A 46 -7.99 -1.51 5.15
CA THR A 46 -7.70 -0.65 3.99
C THR A 46 -7.74 0.84 4.38
N LEU A 47 -8.72 1.24 5.18
CA LEU A 47 -8.83 2.61 5.69
C LEU A 47 -7.68 2.95 6.65
N MET A 48 -7.35 2.05 7.58
CA MET A 48 -6.24 2.25 8.50
C MET A 48 -4.91 2.36 7.77
N MET A 49 -4.66 1.50 6.79
CA MET A 49 -3.47 1.57 5.93
C MET A 49 -3.39 2.94 5.25
N ALA A 50 -4.47 3.38 4.60
CA ALA A 50 -4.47 4.64 3.91
C ALA A 50 -4.21 5.82 4.86
N MET A 51 -4.88 5.87 6.01
CA MET A 51 -4.66 6.92 7.02
C MET A 51 -3.20 6.95 7.51
N ASN A 52 -2.60 5.79 7.77
CA ASN A 52 -1.20 5.75 8.21
C ASN A 52 -0.23 6.19 7.10
N VAL A 53 -0.53 5.86 5.85
CA VAL A 53 0.26 6.27 4.69
C VAL A 53 0.14 7.78 4.46
N GLU A 54 -1.08 8.33 4.56
CA GLU A 54 -1.34 9.78 4.55
C GLU A 54 -0.52 10.50 5.62
N GLU A 55 -0.57 10.03 6.87
CA GLU A 55 0.19 10.61 7.99
C GLU A 55 1.71 10.50 7.78
N LYS A 56 2.21 9.38 7.26
CA LYS A 56 3.65 9.16 7.05
C LYS A 56 4.21 9.94 5.88
N LEU A 57 3.42 10.10 4.81
CA LEU A 57 3.84 10.74 3.58
C LEU A 57 3.35 12.20 3.46
N ASP A 58 2.63 12.69 4.47
CA ASP A 58 2.06 14.04 4.56
C ASP A 58 1.23 14.40 3.31
N LEU A 59 0.29 13.51 2.96
CA LEU A 59 -0.54 13.60 1.75
C LEU A 59 -1.98 13.19 2.04
N GLU A 60 -2.89 13.50 1.12
CA GLU A 60 -4.30 13.07 1.17
C GLU A 60 -4.55 11.99 0.10
N LEU A 61 -5.06 10.83 0.52
CA LEU A 61 -5.46 9.69 -0.31
C LEU A 61 -6.97 9.51 -0.28
N GLU A 62 -7.59 9.57 -1.45
CA GLU A 62 -8.99 9.18 -1.58
C GLU A 62 -9.12 7.64 -1.58
N VAL A 63 -9.28 7.06 -0.40
CA VAL A 63 -9.42 5.60 -0.20
C VAL A 63 -10.61 5.00 -0.94
N ALA A 64 -11.62 5.82 -1.22
CA ALA A 64 -12.83 5.43 -1.94
C ALA A 64 -12.54 4.94 -3.38
N GLU A 65 -11.39 5.29 -3.95
CA GLU A 65 -11.02 4.94 -5.32
C GLU A 65 -9.92 3.87 -5.41
N PHE A 66 -9.59 3.16 -4.31
CA PHE A 66 -8.55 2.12 -4.35
C PHE A 66 -8.91 1.01 -5.35
N PRO A 67 -8.13 0.82 -6.42
CA PRO A 67 -8.35 -0.26 -7.35
C PRO A 67 -7.94 -1.57 -6.67
N ARG A 68 -8.91 -2.45 -6.39
CA ARG A 68 -8.62 -3.75 -5.76
C ARG A 68 -7.75 -4.65 -6.63
N ASP A 69 -7.79 -4.42 -7.93
CA ASP A 69 -7.02 -5.10 -8.95
C ASP A 69 -5.62 -4.51 -9.18
N ALA A 70 -5.33 -3.34 -8.59
CA ALA A 70 -4.01 -2.73 -8.65
C ALA A 70 -3.02 -3.46 -7.75
N THR A 71 -1.78 -3.48 -8.23
CA THR A 71 -0.60 -3.95 -7.52
C THR A 71 -0.08 -2.89 -6.55
N LEU A 72 0.69 -3.31 -5.55
CA LEU A 72 1.37 -2.40 -4.63
C LEU A 72 2.35 -1.46 -5.37
N ASP A 73 2.96 -1.91 -6.47
CA ASP A 73 3.82 -1.09 -7.32
C ASP A 73 3.04 0.02 -8.04
N GLU A 74 1.90 -0.31 -8.64
CA GLU A 74 1.01 0.66 -9.31
C GLU A 74 0.47 1.68 -8.30
N PHE A 75 0.17 1.24 -7.08
CA PHE A 75 -0.28 2.13 -6.02
C PHE A 75 0.84 3.03 -5.50
N ALA A 76 2.07 2.51 -5.37
CA ALA A 76 3.23 3.32 -5.04
C ALA A 76 3.55 4.36 -6.13
N GLU A 77 3.34 4.02 -7.41
CA GLU A 77 3.46 4.94 -8.54
C GLU A 77 2.40 6.03 -8.49
N TYR A 78 1.14 5.67 -8.22
CA TYR A 78 0.05 6.64 -8.03
C TYR A 78 0.34 7.65 -6.92
N ILE A 79 0.81 7.17 -5.76
CA ILE A 79 1.23 8.04 -4.66
C ILE A 79 2.40 8.94 -5.08
N LEU A 80 3.38 8.40 -5.82
CA LEU A 80 4.50 9.19 -6.30
C LEU A 80 4.03 10.31 -7.25
N GLU A 81 3.05 10.03 -8.11
CA GLU A 81 2.45 11.05 -8.97
C GLU A 81 1.76 12.15 -8.16
N LEU A 82 0.96 11.78 -7.14
CA LEU A 82 0.30 12.75 -6.25
C LEU A 82 1.28 13.68 -5.55
N ILE A 83 2.44 13.16 -5.14
CA ILE A 83 3.46 13.95 -4.42
C ILE A 83 4.24 14.87 -5.35
N ASN A 84 4.34 14.51 -6.64
CA ASN A 84 5.02 15.31 -7.64
C ASN A 84 4.09 16.36 -8.30
N GLN A 85 2.81 16.41 -7.93
CA GLN A 85 1.86 17.45 -8.36
C GLN A 85 1.97 18.70 -7.49
#